data_AF-R9KL44-F1
#
_entry.id   AF-R9KL44-F1
#
_cell.length_a   1.000
_cell.length_b   1.000
_cell.length_c   1.000
_cell.angle_alpha   90.00
_cell.angle_beta   90.00
_cell.angle_gamma   90.00
#
_symmetry.space_group_name_H-M   'P 1'
#
loop_
_entity.id
_entity.type
_entity.pdbx_description
1 polymer ?
#
loop_
_entity_poly.entity_id
_entity_poly.type
_entity_poly.pdbx_seq_one_letter_code
_entity_poly.pdbx_strand_id
1 'polypeptide(L)'
;MLRPKVNAKEFEKFGFKKCRKPYGYNECYYLCVSRGVKMLFVSDVCFAVNDWKEDDPRIHKNANCRYGDQRDWLDIVYRLIKADMLESDIRERDVE
;
A
#
# COMPACT_ATOMS: atom_id res chain seq x y z
N MET A 1 -10.60 4.40 8.56
CA MET A 1 -9.35 3.90 7.98
C MET A 1 -9.66 3.24 6.64
N LEU A 2 -8.70 3.25 5.71
CA LEU A 2 -8.86 2.50 4.47
C LEU A 2 -8.53 1.03 4.74
N ARG A 3 -9.34 0.13 4.19
CA ARG A 3 -9.08 -1.31 4.19
C ARG A 3 -9.14 -1.88 2.77
N PRO A 4 -8.39 -2.96 2.49
CA PRO A 4 -8.48 -3.68 1.22
C PRO A 4 -9.90 -4.24 1.03
N LYS A 5 -10.45 -4.09 -0.18
CA LYS A 5 -11.71 -4.72 -0.61
C LYS A 5 -11.48 -6.08 -1.26
N VAL A 6 -10.26 -6.32 -1.75
CA VAL A 6 -9.82 -7.52 -2.46
C VAL A 6 -8.56 -8.09 -1.81
N ASN A 7 -8.23 -9.34 -2.14
CA ASN A 7 -6.99 -9.97 -1.67
C ASN A 7 -5.77 -9.12 -2.04
N ALA A 8 -4.80 -9.02 -1.13
CA ALA A 8 -3.62 -8.18 -1.24
C ALA A 8 -2.78 -8.46 -2.50
N LYS A 9 -2.79 -9.71 -2.99
CA LYS A 9 -2.14 -10.10 -4.23
C LYS A 9 -2.62 -9.30 -5.45
N GLU A 10 -3.88 -8.88 -5.49
CA GLU A 10 -4.42 -8.09 -6.61
C GLU A 10 -3.73 -6.72 -6.75
N PHE A 11 -3.08 -6.22 -5.68
CA PHE A 11 -2.34 -4.96 -5.70
C PHE A 11 -1.04 -5.06 -6.53
N GLU A 12 -0.56 -6.25 -6.89
CA GLU A 12 0.56 -6.42 -7.83
C GLU A 12 0.28 -5.72 -9.17
N LYS A 13 -0.99 -5.65 -9.61
CA LYS A 13 -1.45 -4.90 -10.81
C LYS A 13 -1.11 -3.41 -10.76
N PHE A 14 -0.94 -2.87 -9.55
CA PHE A 14 -0.60 -1.47 -9.29
C PHE A 14 0.90 -1.27 -8.99
N GLY A 15 1.70 -2.32 -9.10
CA GLY A 15 3.14 -2.29 -8.90
C GLY A 15 3.60 -2.63 -7.48
N PHE A 16 2.68 -3.04 -6.60
CA PHE A 16 3.06 -3.55 -5.29
C PHE A 16 3.89 -4.82 -5.45
N LYS A 17 4.85 -5.02 -4.54
CA LYS A 17 5.70 -6.20 -4.48
C LYS A 17 5.46 -6.93 -3.17
N LYS A 18 5.46 -8.25 -3.22
CA LYS A 18 5.38 -9.09 -2.02
C LYS A 18 6.47 -8.71 -1.02
N CYS A 19 6.15 -8.66 0.26
CA CYS A 19 7.08 -8.32 1.34
C CYS A 19 8.19 -9.38 1.47
N ARG A 20 9.31 -8.99 2.08
CA ARG A 20 10.37 -9.93 2.46
C ARG A 20 9.86 -10.87 3.56
N LYS A 21 10.40 -12.08 3.61
CA LYS A 21 10.15 -13.04 4.69
C LYS A 21 10.62 -12.46 6.04
N PRO A 22 9.88 -12.72 7.15
CA PRO A 22 8.73 -13.61 7.24
C PRO A 22 7.40 -12.96 6.82
N TYR A 23 7.33 -11.64 6.71
CA TYR A 23 6.08 -10.93 6.38
C TYR A 23 5.49 -11.33 5.02
N GLY A 24 6.34 -11.69 4.06
CA GLY A 24 5.90 -12.25 2.78
C GLY A 24 5.16 -13.59 2.89
N TYR A 25 5.23 -14.32 4.00
CA TYR A 25 4.44 -15.55 4.21
C TYR A 25 2.95 -15.26 4.46
N ASN A 26 2.63 -14.06 4.96
CA ASN A 26 1.26 -13.67 5.29
C ASN A 26 0.60 -12.88 4.15
N GLU A 27 1.00 -13.16 2.89
CA GLU A 27 0.52 -12.44 1.69
C GLU A 27 0.52 -10.91 1.85
N CYS A 28 1.55 -10.36 2.49
CA CYS A 28 1.71 -8.92 2.64
C CYS A 28 2.50 -8.34 1.47
N TYR A 29 2.15 -7.14 1.05
CA TYR A 29 2.72 -6.43 -0.09
C TYR A 29 3.07 -4.99 0.26
N TYR A 30 4.04 -4.43 -0.46
CA TYR A 30 4.49 -3.06 -0.28
C TYR A 30 4.80 -2.35 -1.60
N LEU A 31 4.68 -1.02 -1.58
CA LEU A 31 5.14 -0.12 -2.64
C LEU A 31 5.86 1.07 -2.02
N CYS A 32 7.12 1.28 -2.39
CA CYS A 32 7.88 2.46 -1.98
C CYS A 32 7.63 3.60 -2.96
N VAL A 33 7.32 4.77 -2.43
CA VAL A 33 7.03 5.99 -3.19
C VAL A 33 8.05 7.05 -2.78
N SER A 34 8.90 7.46 -3.72
CA SER A 34 9.95 8.45 -3.47
C SER A 34 9.37 9.83 -3.15
N ARG A 35 8.32 10.24 -3.87
CA ARG A 35 7.56 11.45 -3.59
C ARG A 35 6.75 11.27 -2.31
N GLY A 36 6.99 12.15 -1.33
CA GLY A 36 6.44 12.03 0.01
C GLY A 36 7.16 11.02 0.92
N VAL A 37 8.16 10.29 0.41
CA VAL A 37 9.00 9.33 1.17
C VAL A 37 8.14 8.34 1.98
N LYS A 38 7.17 7.72 1.30
CA LYS A 38 6.21 6.79 1.92
C LYS A 38 6.38 5.37 1.43
N MET A 39 5.99 4.43 2.28
CA MET A 39 5.81 3.03 1.95
C MET A 39 4.35 2.66 2.18
N LEU A 40 3.66 2.34 1.07
CA LEU A 40 2.30 1.82 1.10
C LEU A 40 2.38 0.33 1.41
N PHE A 41 1.66 -0.11 2.45
CA PHE A 41 1.59 -1.49 2.90
C PHE A 41 0.18 -2.02 2.76
N VAL A 42 0.04 -3.27 2.34
CA VAL A 42 -1.25 -3.96 2.27
C VAL A 42 -1.12 -5.43 2.65
N SER A 43 -2.09 -5.92 3.42
CA SER A 43 -2.40 -7.34 3.64
C SER A 43 -3.87 -7.57 3.29
N ASP A 44 -4.39 -8.78 3.46
CA ASP A 44 -5.83 -9.04 3.21
C ASP A 44 -6.75 -8.35 4.23
N VAL A 45 -6.21 -7.81 5.33
CA VAL A 45 -6.99 -7.23 6.43
C VAL A 45 -6.76 -5.74 6.64
N CYS A 46 -5.65 -5.18 6.14
CA CYS A 46 -5.32 -3.78 6.40
C CYS A 46 -4.55 -3.12 5.26
N PHE A 47 -4.72 -1.80 5.15
CA PHE A 47 -3.94 -0.93 4.30
C PHE A 47 -3.34 0.20 5.14
N ALA A 48 -2.05 0.48 4.97
CA ALA A 48 -1.35 1.50 5.75
C ALA A 48 -0.38 2.32 4.90
N VAL A 49 -0.26 3.61 5.22
CA VAL A 49 0.74 4.52 4.67
C VAL A 49 1.78 4.76 5.76
N ASN A 50 2.98 4.24 5.57
CA ASN A 50 4.08 4.37 6.52
C ASN A 50 5.15 5.30 5.97
N ASP A 51 5.98 5.88 6.85
CA ASP A 51 7.24 6.49 6.41
C ASP A 51 8.15 5.39 5.85
N TRP A 52 8.79 5.68 4.72
CA TRP A 52 9.75 4.74 4.14
C TRP A 52 11.07 4.83 4.92
N LYS A 53 11.39 3.75 5.64
CA LYS A 53 12.66 3.55 6.35
C LYS A 53 13.54 2.55 5.59
N GLU A 54 14.84 2.82 5.54
CA GLU A 54 15.80 1.95 4.84
C GLU A 54 15.95 0.57 5.48
N ASP A 55 15.73 0.48 6.79
CA ASP A 55 15.86 -0.73 7.61
C ASP A 55 14.55 -1.50 7.82
N ASP A 56 13.47 -1.12 7.12
CA ASP A 56 12.18 -1.79 7.27
C ASP A 56 12.29 -3.27 6.86
N PRO A 57 12.01 -4.22 7.78
CA PRO A 57 12.22 -5.64 7.54
C PRO A 57 11.28 -6.22 6.47
N ARG A 58 10.23 -5.49 6.09
CA ARG A 58 9.28 -5.86 5.02
C ARG A 58 9.85 -5.57 3.63
N ILE A 59 10.80 -4.64 3.53
CA ILE A 59 11.37 -4.19 2.26
C ILE A 59 12.55 -5.10 1.87
N HIS A 60 12.68 -5.38 0.57
CA HIS A 60 13.83 -6.12 0.04
C HIS A 60 15.09 -5.26 0.02
N LYS A 61 16.28 -5.89 -0.07
CA LYS A 61 17.57 -5.18 -0.16
C LYS A 61 17.55 -4.03 -1.20
N ASN A 62 16.87 -4.27 -2.32
CA ASN A 62 16.52 -3.21 -3.26
C ASN A 62 15.05 -2.83 -3.06
N ALA A 63 14.81 -1.59 -2.65
CA ALA A 63 13.46 -1.07 -2.47
C ALA A 63 12.67 -1.12 -3.77
N ASN A 64 11.37 -1.43 -3.67
CA ASN A 64 10.47 -1.47 -4.81
C ASN A 64 9.94 -0.06 -5.07
N CYS A 65 10.81 0.80 -5.62
CA CYS A 65 10.49 2.18 -5.93
C CYS A 65 10.76 2.47 -7.42
N ARG A 66 9.78 3.10 -8.07
CA ARG A 66 9.97 3.67 -9.41
C ARG A 66 10.37 5.14 -9.25
N TYR A 67 11.67 5.40 -9.14
CA TYR A 67 12.18 6.76 -8.86
C TYR A 67 11.76 7.83 -9.89
N GLY A 68 11.50 7.44 -11.14
CA GLY A 68 10.99 8.34 -12.18
C GLY A 68 9.48 8.57 -12.14
N ASP A 69 8.74 7.88 -11.28
CA ASP A 69 7.30 8.08 -11.13
C ASP A 69 7.01 9.46 -10.54
N GLN A 70 6.11 10.20 -11.18
CA GLN A 70 5.78 11.57 -10.79
C GLN A 70 4.61 11.63 -9.81
N ARG A 71 3.92 10.51 -9.59
CA ARG A 71 2.79 10.40 -8.66
C ARG A 71 3.27 10.49 -7.21
N ASP A 72 2.56 11.26 -6.41
CA ASP A 72 2.69 11.22 -4.96
C ASP A 72 1.97 9.99 -4.38
N TRP A 73 2.23 9.65 -3.12
CA TRP A 73 1.57 8.55 -2.44
C TRP A 73 0.04 8.73 -2.40
N LEU A 74 -0.45 9.98 -2.30
CA LEU A 74 -1.87 10.28 -2.29
C LEU A 74 -2.52 10.02 -3.66
N ASP A 75 -1.83 10.31 -4.77
CA ASP A 75 -2.29 10.00 -6.13
C ASP A 75 -2.47 8.48 -6.32
N ILE A 76 -1.55 7.69 -5.74
CA ILE A 76 -1.63 6.23 -5.79
C ILE A 76 -2.83 5.74 -4.97
N VAL A 77 -3.02 6.25 -3.75
CA VAL A 77 -4.18 5.92 -2.92
C VAL A 77 -5.49 6.28 -3.63
N TYR A 78 -5.58 7.48 -4.21
CA TYR A 78 -6.75 7.90 -4.99
C TYR A 78 -7.03 6.95 -6.16
N ARG A 79 -5.99 6.52 -6.89
CA ARG A 79 -6.14 5.54 -7.98
C ARG A 79 -6.62 4.17 -7.49
N LEU A 80 -6.16 3.71 -6.33
CA LEU A 80 -6.62 2.45 -5.73
C LEU A 80 -8.10 2.53 -5.36
N ILE A 81 -8.54 3.65 -4.79
CA ILE A 81 -9.96 3.90 -4.48
C ILE A 81 -10.80 3.94 -5.77
N LYS A 82 -10.35 4.66 -6.79
CA LYS A 82 -11.04 4.73 -8.10
C LYS A 82 -11.12 3.39 -8.82
N ALA A 83 -10.20 2.47 -8.52
CA ALA A 83 -10.19 1.11 -9.03
C ALA A 83 -10.93 0.12 -8.12
N ASP A 84 -11.66 0.60 -7.12
CA ASP A 84 -12.45 -0.22 -6.18
C ASP A 84 -11.60 -1.22 -5.36
N MET A 85 -10.32 -0.89 -5.13
CA MET A 85 -9.40 -1.74 -4.36
C MET A 85 -9.45 -1.49 -2.86
N LEU A 86 -9.88 -0.29 -2.46
CA LEU A 86 -9.90 0.18 -1.08
C LEU A 86 -11.29 0.70 -0.72
N GLU A 87 -11.73 0.43 0.50
CA GLU A 87 -12.96 0.96 1.08
C GLU A 87 -12.70 1.57 2.46
N SER A 88 -13.63 2.42 2.92
CA SER A 88 -13.58 2.99 4.27
C SER A 88 -14.20 2.02 5.27
N ASP A 89 -13.52 1.77 6.39
CA ASP A 89 -14.11 1.09 7.55
C ASP A 89 -14.80 2.04 8.54
N ILE A 90 -14.80 3.35 8.25
CA ILE A 90 -15.46 4.36 9.06
C ILE A 90 -16.95 4.26 8.80
N ARG A 91 -17.72 4.00 9.86
CA ARG A 91 -19.16 4.17 9.82
C ARG A 91 -19.43 5.66 9.67
N GLU A 92 -20.00 6.05 8.54
CA GLU A 92 -20.55 7.39 8.40
C GLU A 92 -21.60 7.53 9.51
N ARG A 93 -21.41 8.51 10.40
CA ARG A 93 -22.53 8.97 11.20
C ARG A 93 -23.39 9.73 10.23
N ASP A 94 -24.60 9.24 9.98
CA ASP A 94 -25.60 9.98 9.24
C ASP A 94 -25.65 11.39 9.83
N VAL A 95 -25.27 12.39 9.03
CA VAL A 95 -25.50 13.78 9.39
C VAL A 95 -26.98 13.99 9.12
N GLU A 96 -27.78 13.81 10.17
CA GLU A 96 -29.20 14.18 10.23
C GLU A 96 -29.41 15.66 9.93
#